data_AF-A0A2V2N7A0-F1
#
_entry.id   AF-A0A2V2N7A0-F1
#
_cell.length_a   1.000
_cell.length_b   1.000
_cell.length_c   1.000
_cell.angle_alpha   90.00
_cell.angle_beta   90.00
_cell.angle_gamma   90.00
#
_symmetry.space_group_name_H-M   'P 1'
#
loop_
_entity.id
_entity.type
_entity.pdbx_description
1 polymer ?
#
loop_
_entity_poly.entity_id
_entity_poly.type
_entity_poly.pdbx_seq_one_letter_code
_entity_poly.pdbx_strand_id
1 'polypeptide(L)'
;MRSISLYGIQDPNLSFLIRNILKNSDEKEEFLFIISEGNGNGLDLVAQQFGYSVETQKSGNTIEMRFIPTGQTMKEIDVCGDVCPGPVITVGSLLKDMSTGEQLKIIAANQDSVHDISAAVNSAGSKIVSTGQAEGKFFLVVEKAEKPQSTGVSVQKEKVLIVQSNGIGNAERAYATFLFAKVAQSMGKPVTIFLLMDGVSIARAGNAASVKHPAFDRLDSMMKEVLDAGATVFACELSASFRGIKDTDLVDGIKIAGAATYLQLLSDPAFSIVNF
;
A
#
# COMPACT_ATOMS: atom_id res chain seq x y z
N MET A 1 -30.59 10.15 23.15
CA MET A 1 -30.36 10.58 21.76
C MET A 1 -30.39 12.09 21.69
N ARG A 2 -29.25 12.72 21.38
CA ARG A 2 -29.07 14.17 21.27
C ARG A 2 -29.08 14.57 19.80
N SER A 3 -30.04 15.41 19.43
CA SER A 3 -30.16 15.91 18.05
C SER A 3 -29.46 17.25 17.89
N ILE A 4 -28.66 17.38 16.83
CA ILE A 4 -27.88 18.57 16.52
C ILE A 4 -28.06 18.89 15.03
N SER A 5 -28.67 20.03 14.74
CA SER A 5 -28.76 20.53 13.37
C SER A 5 -27.48 21.26 12.99
N LEU A 6 -26.80 20.78 11.95
CA LEU A 6 -25.61 21.36 11.35
C LEU A 6 -25.90 21.82 9.92
N TYR A 7 -27.17 22.15 9.65
CA TYR A 7 -27.62 22.59 8.34
C TYR A 7 -26.86 23.84 7.88
N GLY A 8 -26.38 23.83 6.64
CA GLY A 8 -25.60 24.91 6.03
C GLY A 8 -24.08 24.82 6.27
N ILE A 9 -23.60 23.92 7.12
CA ILE A 9 -22.16 23.71 7.32
C ILE A 9 -21.63 22.77 6.24
N GLN A 10 -20.64 23.24 5.47
CA GLN A 10 -20.02 22.48 4.39
C GLN A 10 -18.80 21.68 4.86
N ASP A 11 -18.44 20.61 4.14
CA ASP A 11 -17.15 19.95 4.30
C ASP A 11 -15.97 20.89 3.94
N PRO A 12 -14.81 20.83 4.64
CA PRO A 12 -14.47 19.91 5.73
C PRO A 12 -14.88 20.40 7.14
N ASN A 13 -15.43 21.61 7.27
CA ASN A 13 -15.79 22.20 8.58
C ASN A 13 -16.82 21.37 9.34
N LEU A 14 -17.75 20.76 8.61
CA LEU A 14 -18.73 19.81 9.16
C LEU A 14 -18.05 18.64 9.88
N SER A 15 -17.07 18.03 9.23
CA SER A 15 -16.28 16.93 9.78
C SER A 15 -15.53 17.33 11.05
N PHE A 16 -14.91 18.52 11.08
CA PHE A 16 -14.22 19.01 12.28
C PHE A 16 -15.16 19.22 13.46
N LEU A 17 -16.33 19.79 13.21
CA LEU A 17 -17.30 20.09 14.27
C LEU A 17 -17.86 18.80 14.89
N ILE A 18 -18.26 17.83 14.05
CA ILE A 18 -18.75 16.53 14.53
C ILE A 18 -17.66 15.83 15.35
N ARG A 19 -16.41 15.82 14.86
CA ARG A 19 -15.27 15.24 15.57
C ARG A 19 -15.08 15.86 16.96
N ASN A 20 -15.26 17.18 17.07
CA ASN A 20 -15.12 17.89 18.34
C ASN A 20 -16.31 17.63 19.29
N ILE A 21 -17.52 17.45 18.76
CA ILE A 21 -18.70 17.06 19.55
C ILE A 21 -18.48 15.67 20.16
N LEU A 22 -18.14 14.68 19.32
CA LEU A 22 -17.93 13.30 19.75
C LEU A 22 -16.76 13.16 20.75
N LYS A 23 -15.71 13.98 20.59
CA LYS A 23 -14.58 14.01 21.52
C LYS A 23 -14.94 14.50 22.93
N ASN A 24 -15.98 15.32 23.06
CA ASN A 24 -16.39 15.94 24.32
C ASN A 24 -17.72 15.38 24.86
N SER A 25 -18.21 14.27 24.30
CA SER A 25 -19.44 13.60 24.73
C SER A 25 -19.17 12.35 25.56
N ASP A 26 -20.21 11.85 26.22
CA ASP A 26 -20.19 10.54 26.88
C ASP A 26 -20.23 9.42 25.80
N GLU A 27 -19.38 8.40 25.93
CA GLU A 27 -19.25 7.27 24.98
C GLU A 27 -20.56 6.46 24.83
N LYS A 28 -21.55 6.66 25.71
CA LYS A 28 -22.88 6.01 25.62
C LYS A 28 -23.95 6.87 24.95
N GLU A 29 -23.64 8.11 24.58
CA GLU A 29 -24.62 9.06 24.08
C GLU A 29 -24.88 8.87 22.58
N GLU A 30 -26.11 8.52 22.18
CA GLU A 30 -26.53 8.53 20.76
C GLU A 30 -26.67 9.95 20.21
N PHE A 31 -26.20 10.19 18.98
CA PHE A 31 -26.36 11.46 18.26
C PHE A 31 -27.23 11.34 17.01
N LEU A 32 -27.93 12.43 16.67
CA LEU A 32 -28.59 12.61 15.39
C LEU A 32 -28.12 13.93 14.78
N PHE A 33 -27.28 13.85 13.75
CA PHE A 33 -26.80 15.01 13.01
C PHE A 33 -27.66 15.27 11.78
N ILE A 34 -28.18 16.47 11.64
CA ILE A 34 -28.97 16.88 10.48
C ILE A 34 -28.10 17.81 9.63
N ILE A 35 -27.69 17.36 8.45
CA ILE A 35 -26.75 18.06 7.57
C ILE A 35 -27.40 18.40 6.23
N SER A 36 -26.81 19.30 5.46
CA SER A 36 -27.28 19.64 4.12
C SER A 36 -26.96 18.53 3.11
N GLU A 37 -27.86 18.30 2.16
CA GLU A 37 -27.62 17.37 1.04
C GLU A 37 -26.31 17.70 0.31
N GLY A 38 -25.55 16.66 -0.05
CA GLY A 38 -24.25 16.78 -0.74
C GLY A 38 -23.05 16.97 0.19
N ASN A 39 -23.26 17.04 1.51
CA ASN A 39 -22.20 17.02 2.53
C ASN A 39 -22.18 15.69 3.29
N GLY A 40 -21.14 15.48 4.09
CA GLY A 40 -20.99 14.33 4.98
C GLY A 40 -20.06 13.25 4.44
N ASN A 41 -19.26 13.57 3.42
CA ASN A 41 -18.29 12.64 2.87
C ASN A 41 -17.26 12.26 3.94
N GLY A 42 -17.17 10.97 4.26
CA GLY A 42 -16.23 10.46 5.25
C GLY A 42 -16.68 10.59 6.71
N LEU A 43 -17.91 11.05 6.98
CA LEU A 43 -18.44 11.09 8.36
C LEU A 43 -18.64 9.71 8.97
N ASP A 44 -18.85 8.67 8.17
CA ASP A 44 -18.90 7.28 8.65
C ASP A 44 -17.57 6.85 9.29
N LEU A 45 -16.44 7.27 8.70
CA LEU A 45 -15.10 7.03 9.26
C LEU A 45 -14.89 7.84 10.54
N VAL A 46 -15.42 9.07 10.60
CA VAL A 46 -15.39 9.88 11.83
C VAL A 46 -16.22 9.20 12.92
N ALA A 47 -17.40 8.66 12.62
CA ALA A 47 -18.21 7.92 13.59
C ALA A 47 -17.46 6.71 14.16
N GLN A 48 -16.90 5.88 13.27
CA GLN A 48 -16.16 4.68 13.65
C GLN A 48 -14.94 4.99 14.53
N GLN A 49 -14.23 6.11 14.27
CA GLN A 49 -13.13 6.58 15.12
C GLN A 49 -13.55 6.77 16.59
N PHE A 50 -14.77 7.22 16.83
CA PHE A 50 -15.29 7.45 18.18
C PHE A 50 -16.16 6.29 18.69
N GLY A 51 -16.18 5.16 17.98
CA GLY A 51 -16.96 3.98 18.36
C GLY A 51 -18.45 4.13 18.15
N TYR A 52 -18.85 4.71 17.02
CA TYR A 52 -20.24 4.84 16.59
C TYR A 52 -20.47 4.13 15.26
N SER A 53 -21.61 3.45 15.12
CA SER A 53 -22.19 3.08 13.83
C SER A 53 -23.09 4.20 13.33
N VAL A 54 -23.24 4.31 12.01
CA VAL A 54 -24.06 5.37 11.39
C VAL A 54 -25.22 4.77 10.61
N GLU A 55 -26.43 5.25 10.89
CA GLU A 55 -27.60 5.05 10.05
C GLU A 55 -27.92 6.37 9.35
N THR A 56 -28.10 6.35 8.03
CA THR A 56 -28.36 7.56 7.25
C THR A 56 -29.74 7.51 6.61
N GLN A 57 -30.52 8.58 6.78
CA GLN A 57 -31.83 8.75 6.17
C GLN A 57 -31.91 10.10 5.47
N LYS A 58 -32.38 10.10 4.21
CA LYS A 58 -32.63 11.34 3.46
C LYS A 58 -34.02 11.88 3.76
N SER A 59 -34.11 13.18 4.04
CA SER A 59 -35.37 13.88 4.29
C SER A 59 -35.38 15.23 3.55
N GLY A 60 -35.95 15.26 2.34
CA GLY A 60 -35.95 16.47 1.50
C GLY A 60 -34.52 16.93 1.15
N ASN A 61 -34.17 18.17 1.52
CA ASN A 61 -32.85 18.78 1.29
C ASN A 61 -31.85 18.54 2.44
N THR A 62 -32.18 17.65 3.38
CA THR A 62 -31.31 17.27 4.49
C THR A 62 -31.00 15.78 4.49
N ILE A 63 -29.86 15.47 5.10
CA ILE A 63 -29.44 14.11 5.43
C ILE A 63 -29.41 14.02 6.96
N GLU A 64 -30.13 13.04 7.49
CA GLU A 64 -30.14 12.71 8.91
C GLU A 64 -29.19 11.53 9.14
N MET A 65 -28.13 11.76 9.91
CA MET A 65 -27.13 10.75 10.24
C MET A 65 -27.22 10.46 11.73
N ARG A 66 -27.69 9.25 12.06
CA ARG A 66 -27.81 8.75 13.43
C ARG A 66 -26.56 7.98 13.82
N PHE A 67 -25.86 8.46 14.84
CA PHE A 67 -24.65 7.85 15.37
C PHE A 67 -25.02 7.05 16.62
N ILE A 68 -24.83 5.74 16.57
CA ILE A 68 -25.20 4.79 17.62
C ILE A 68 -23.92 4.24 18.27
N PRO A 69 -23.72 4.42 19.58
CA PRO A 69 -22.50 3.97 20.24
C PRO A 69 -22.41 2.44 20.21
N THR A 70 -21.30 1.93 19.70
CA THR A 70 -20.99 0.49 19.61
C THR A 70 -20.13 0.01 20.78
N GLY A 71 -19.56 0.92 21.57
CA GLY A 71 -18.67 0.61 22.69
C GLY A 71 -17.28 0.13 22.26
N GLN A 72 -16.94 0.25 20.98
CA GLN A 72 -15.63 -0.11 20.43
C GLN A 72 -15.03 1.08 19.68
N THR A 73 -14.11 1.80 20.30
CA THR A 73 -13.31 2.80 19.60
C THR A 73 -12.35 2.11 18.64
N MET A 74 -12.35 2.54 17.38
CA MET A 74 -11.44 2.01 16.37
C MET A 74 -10.00 2.25 16.83
N LYS A 75 -9.19 1.18 16.89
CA LYS A 75 -7.78 1.28 17.25
C LYS A 75 -7.02 2.05 16.17
N GLU A 76 -6.09 2.91 16.60
CA GLU A 76 -5.21 3.67 15.73
C GLU A 76 -3.74 3.38 16.08
N ILE A 77 -2.91 3.20 15.06
CA ILE A 77 -1.46 2.98 15.21
C ILE A 77 -0.68 3.87 14.24
N ASP A 78 0.39 4.49 14.74
CA ASP A 78 1.34 5.28 13.94
C ASP A 78 2.62 4.46 13.72
N VAL A 79 2.92 4.15 12.44
CA VAL A 79 4.11 3.41 12.02
C VAL A 79 5.10 4.31 11.24
N CYS A 80 4.96 5.64 11.30
CA CYS A 80 5.81 6.57 10.56
C CYS A 80 7.30 6.51 10.95
N GLY A 81 7.61 6.03 12.15
CA GLY A 81 8.98 5.92 12.66
C GLY A 81 9.68 4.59 12.31
N ASP A 82 8.94 3.63 11.76
CA ASP A 82 9.46 2.29 11.53
C ASP A 82 10.19 2.22 10.18
N VAL A 83 11.31 1.49 10.15
CA VAL A 83 12.05 1.18 8.91
C VAL A 83 11.58 -0.17 8.40
N CYS A 84 11.34 -0.30 7.09
CA CYS A 84 10.98 -1.57 6.45
C CYS A 84 11.94 -2.72 6.89
N PRO A 85 11.42 -3.89 7.31
CA PRO A 85 10.01 -4.35 7.23
C PRO A 85 9.12 -4.02 8.45
N GLY A 86 9.59 -3.16 9.37
CA GLY A 86 8.93 -2.82 10.64
C GLY A 86 7.42 -2.54 10.55
N PRO A 87 6.96 -1.61 9.69
CA PRO A 87 5.54 -1.25 9.61
C PRO A 87 4.63 -2.46 9.34
N VAL A 88 5.06 -3.33 8.41
CA VAL A 88 4.32 -4.53 8.01
C VAL A 88 4.26 -5.56 9.12
N ILE A 89 5.35 -5.73 9.87
CA ILE A 89 5.41 -6.66 11.01
C ILE A 89 4.49 -6.20 12.14
N THR A 90 4.55 -4.92 12.49
CA THR A 90 3.70 -4.32 13.54
C THR A 90 2.22 -4.50 13.21
N VAL A 91 1.82 -4.16 11.98
CA VAL A 91 0.44 -4.30 11.51
C VAL A 91 0.00 -5.77 11.50
N GLY A 92 0.85 -6.67 10.99
CA GLY A 92 0.55 -8.10 10.94
C GLY A 92 0.33 -8.71 12.33
N SER A 93 1.12 -8.30 13.33
CA SER A 93 0.95 -8.75 14.72
C SER A 93 -0.39 -8.28 15.29
N LEU A 94 -0.73 -6.99 15.14
CA LEU A 94 -1.98 -6.43 15.65
C LEU A 94 -3.20 -7.08 15.02
N LEU A 95 -3.20 -7.29 13.71
CA LEU A 95 -4.30 -7.95 13.00
C LEU A 95 -4.50 -9.40 13.44
N LYS A 96 -3.46 -10.07 13.95
CA LYS A 96 -3.56 -11.45 14.46
C LYS A 96 -4.30 -11.51 15.79
N ASP A 97 -4.18 -10.47 16.60
CA ASP A 97 -4.81 -10.36 17.93
C ASP A 97 -6.22 -9.74 17.87
N MET A 98 -6.67 -9.31 16.68
CA MET A 98 -7.99 -8.73 16.43
C MET A 98 -9.05 -9.78 16.09
N SER A 99 -10.29 -9.48 16.46
CA SER A 99 -11.46 -10.29 16.09
C SER A 99 -11.91 -9.99 14.66
N THR A 100 -12.50 -10.97 13.96
CA THR A 100 -13.09 -10.76 12.63
C THR A 100 -14.15 -9.65 12.66
N GLY A 101 -14.07 -8.71 11.71
CA GLY A 101 -14.93 -7.53 11.62
C GLY A 101 -14.39 -6.29 12.34
N GLU A 102 -13.36 -6.42 13.20
CA GLU A 102 -12.72 -5.27 13.83
C GLU A 102 -11.89 -4.47 12.81
N GLN A 103 -11.86 -3.14 13.01
CA GLN A 103 -11.12 -2.22 12.15
C GLN A 103 -9.92 -1.59 12.87
N LEU A 104 -8.84 -1.37 12.11
CA LEU A 104 -7.59 -0.75 12.55
C LEU A 104 -7.22 0.36 11.57
N LYS A 105 -7.01 1.58 12.09
CA LYS A 105 -6.45 2.69 11.31
C LYS A 105 -4.93 2.73 11.49
N ILE A 106 -4.22 2.75 10.38
CA ILE A 106 -2.76 2.73 10.33
C ILE A 106 -2.31 4.03 9.69
N ILE A 107 -1.42 4.76 10.37
CA ILE A 107 -0.81 6.00 9.88
C ILE A 107 0.61 5.70 9.40
N ALA A 108 0.90 6.07 8.16
CA ALA A 108 2.16 5.80 7.48
C ALA A 108 2.84 7.09 7.01
N ALA A 109 4.18 7.04 6.94
CA ALA A 109 4.99 8.21 6.61
C ALA A 109 4.88 8.64 5.14
N ASN A 110 4.64 7.68 4.23
CA ASN A 110 4.63 7.91 2.79
C ASN A 110 3.68 6.93 2.07
N GLN A 111 3.44 7.22 0.78
CA GLN A 111 2.56 6.42 -0.08
C GLN A 111 3.09 4.99 -0.30
N ASP A 112 4.41 4.80 -0.35
CA ASP A 112 5.03 3.48 -0.56
C ASP A 112 4.76 2.53 0.62
N SER A 113 4.83 3.06 1.85
CA SER A 113 4.45 2.35 3.06
C SER A 113 2.99 1.93 3.03
N VAL A 114 2.09 2.80 2.54
CA VAL A 114 0.67 2.45 2.36
C VAL A 114 0.53 1.29 1.36
N HIS A 115 1.25 1.33 0.25
CA HIS A 115 1.23 0.27 -0.76
C HIS A 115 1.72 -1.07 -0.19
N ASP A 116 2.85 -1.07 0.52
CA ASP A 116 3.41 -2.27 1.15
C ASP A 116 2.51 -2.85 2.25
N ILE A 117 1.95 -2.00 3.12
CA ILE A 117 1.02 -2.47 4.15
C ILE A 117 -0.26 -3.02 3.51
N SER A 118 -0.76 -2.38 2.45
CA SER A 118 -1.92 -2.88 1.69
C SER A 118 -1.65 -4.26 1.08
N ALA A 119 -0.47 -4.46 0.48
CA ALA A 119 -0.01 -5.74 -0.04
C ALA A 119 0.00 -6.83 1.05
N ALA A 120 0.57 -6.53 2.22
CA ALA A 120 0.64 -7.46 3.33
C ALA A 120 -0.74 -7.82 3.91
N VAL A 121 -1.59 -6.82 4.11
CA VAL A 121 -2.97 -6.96 4.60
C VAL A 121 -3.77 -7.90 3.70
N ASN A 122 -3.75 -7.65 2.39
CA ASN A 122 -4.49 -8.45 1.42
C ASN A 122 -3.97 -9.89 1.40
N SER A 123 -2.64 -10.06 1.47
CA SER A 123 -2.00 -11.39 1.53
C SER A 123 -2.33 -12.14 2.82
N ALA A 124 -2.62 -11.44 3.91
CA ALA A 124 -3.09 -12.02 5.18
C ALA A 124 -4.59 -12.38 5.15
N GLY A 125 -5.34 -11.93 4.13
CA GLY A 125 -6.78 -12.17 3.98
C GLY A 125 -7.67 -11.09 4.59
N SER A 126 -7.10 -10.00 5.09
CA SER A 126 -7.83 -8.84 5.60
C SER A 126 -8.19 -7.86 4.46
N LYS A 127 -9.14 -6.96 4.70
CA LYS A 127 -9.68 -6.05 3.69
C LYS A 127 -9.26 -4.61 3.95
N ILE A 128 -8.83 -3.89 2.91
CA ILE A 128 -8.67 -2.43 2.96
C ILE A 128 -10.04 -1.77 2.81
N VAL A 129 -10.45 -1.00 3.81
CA VAL A 129 -11.74 -0.28 3.85
C VAL A 129 -11.60 1.10 3.20
N SER A 130 -10.54 1.82 3.54
CA SER A 130 -10.27 3.14 2.98
C SER A 130 -8.78 3.48 3.05
N THR A 131 -8.36 4.42 2.21
CA THR A 131 -7.03 5.05 2.26
C THR A 131 -7.22 6.56 2.13
N GLY A 132 -6.26 7.34 2.63
CA GLY A 132 -6.33 8.79 2.50
C GLY A 132 -5.09 9.50 3.03
N GLN A 133 -5.15 10.82 3.02
CA GLN A 133 -4.12 11.70 3.54
C GLN A 133 -4.75 12.71 4.49
N ALA A 134 -4.15 12.90 5.66
CA ALA A 134 -4.58 13.89 6.64
C ALA A 134 -3.36 14.49 7.33
N GLU A 135 -3.35 15.81 7.50
CA GLU A 135 -2.29 16.53 8.25
C GLU A 135 -0.86 16.24 7.76
N GLY A 136 -0.69 16.03 6.45
CA GLY A 136 0.60 15.71 5.84
C GLY A 136 1.07 14.25 6.03
N LYS A 137 0.27 13.41 6.69
CA LYS A 137 0.51 11.96 6.84
C LYS A 137 -0.45 11.14 5.98
N PHE A 138 -0.04 9.94 5.62
CA PHE A 138 -0.87 8.98 4.89
C PHE A 138 -1.54 8.01 5.86
N PHE A 139 -2.71 7.48 5.53
CA PHE A 139 -3.36 6.47 6.34
C PHE A 139 -4.10 5.42 5.50
N LEU A 140 -4.30 4.25 6.10
CA LEU A 140 -5.19 3.19 5.62
C LEU A 140 -6.01 2.62 6.77
N VAL A 141 -7.27 2.31 6.49
CA VAL A 141 -8.18 1.62 7.41
C VAL A 141 -8.36 0.20 6.93
N VAL A 142 -8.16 -0.73 7.85
CA VAL A 142 -8.14 -2.17 7.57
C VAL A 142 -9.19 -2.86 8.40
N GLU A 143 -9.94 -3.77 7.80
CA GLU A 143 -10.89 -4.64 8.49
C GLU A 143 -10.36 -6.07 8.52
N LYS A 144 -10.37 -6.68 9.71
CA LYS A 144 -9.98 -8.07 9.87
C LYS A 144 -11.02 -8.97 9.22
N ALA A 145 -10.58 -9.74 8.22
CA ALA A 145 -11.40 -10.77 7.60
C ALA A 145 -10.74 -12.16 7.73
N GLU A 146 -11.53 -13.21 7.50
CA GLU A 146 -11.01 -14.57 7.42
C GLU A 146 -10.44 -14.83 6.02
N LYS A 147 -9.33 -15.56 5.99
CA LYS A 147 -8.67 -15.93 4.74
C LYS A 147 -9.53 -16.98 4.03
N PRO A 148 -9.96 -16.77 2.77
CA PRO A 148 -10.61 -17.83 2.01
C PRO A 148 -9.68 -19.03 1.89
N GLN A 149 -10.18 -20.24 2.19
CA GLN A 149 -9.40 -21.46 1.99
C GLN A 149 -9.05 -21.62 0.51
N SER A 150 -7.76 -21.75 0.21
CA SER A 150 -7.28 -21.99 -1.16
C SER A 150 -7.65 -23.42 -1.59
N THR A 151 -8.56 -23.55 -2.55
CA THR A 151 -8.81 -24.80 -3.25
C THR A 151 -7.62 -25.08 -4.18
N GLY A 152 -7.13 -26.33 -4.18
CA GLY A 152 -6.00 -26.75 -4.98
C GLY A 152 -6.32 -26.70 -6.47
N VAL A 153 -5.93 -25.62 -7.14
CA VAL A 153 -6.00 -25.46 -8.60
C VAL A 153 -4.61 -25.63 -9.17
N SER A 154 -4.48 -26.37 -10.27
CA SER A 154 -3.24 -26.41 -11.06
C SER A 154 -2.98 -25.03 -11.67
N VAL A 155 -1.92 -24.35 -11.24
CA VAL A 155 -1.61 -22.98 -11.70
C VAL A 155 -0.66 -23.02 -12.89
N GLN A 156 -1.03 -22.31 -13.98
CA GLN A 156 -0.13 -22.09 -15.10
C GLN A 156 0.81 -20.92 -14.80
N LYS A 157 2.11 -21.09 -15.10
CA LYS A 157 3.11 -20.04 -14.90
C LYS A 157 3.14 -19.08 -16.09
N GLU A 158 2.35 -18.03 -16.01
CA GLU A 158 2.11 -17.08 -17.09
C GLU A 158 3.05 -15.87 -17.07
N LYS A 159 3.64 -15.54 -15.92
CA LYS A 159 4.49 -14.35 -15.72
C LYS A 159 5.90 -14.75 -15.27
N VAL A 160 6.86 -13.82 -15.37
CA VAL A 160 8.24 -14.02 -14.90
C VAL A 160 8.61 -12.96 -13.88
N LEU A 161 9.10 -13.41 -12.72
CA LEU A 161 9.73 -12.58 -11.71
C LEU A 161 11.23 -12.80 -11.74
N ILE A 162 11.99 -11.76 -12.02
CA ILE A 162 13.45 -11.77 -11.96
C ILE A 162 13.87 -11.07 -10.67
N VAL A 163 14.53 -11.81 -9.80
CA VAL A 163 15.14 -11.28 -8.58
C VAL A 163 16.62 -11.10 -8.85
N GLN A 164 17.13 -9.89 -8.63
CA GLN A 164 18.54 -9.59 -8.87
C GLN A 164 19.18 -9.04 -7.60
N SER A 165 20.13 -9.80 -7.07
CA SER A 165 20.84 -9.48 -5.82
C SER A 165 22.19 -8.79 -6.05
N ASN A 166 22.74 -8.92 -7.26
CA ASN A 166 24.06 -8.39 -7.63
C ASN A 166 23.97 -7.07 -8.39
N GLY A 167 24.85 -6.13 -8.03
CA GLY A 167 24.89 -4.80 -8.62
C GLY A 167 25.79 -4.67 -9.83
N ILE A 168 26.10 -3.42 -10.16
CA ILE A 168 26.98 -3.04 -11.29
C ILE A 168 28.40 -3.58 -11.18
N GLY A 169 28.84 -4.00 -9.97
CA GLY A 169 30.13 -4.64 -9.74
C GLY A 169 30.25 -6.05 -10.32
N ASN A 170 29.14 -6.69 -10.69
CA ASN A 170 29.13 -7.98 -11.36
C ASN A 170 28.40 -7.84 -12.71
N ALA A 171 29.16 -7.50 -13.76
CA ALA A 171 28.61 -7.24 -15.08
C ALA A 171 27.81 -8.43 -15.63
N GLU A 172 28.33 -9.66 -15.50
CA GLU A 172 27.68 -10.88 -15.99
C GLU A 172 26.26 -11.04 -15.43
N ARG A 173 26.11 -10.95 -14.11
CA ARG A 173 24.80 -11.04 -13.45
C ARG A 173 23.90 -9.85 -13.76
N ALA A 174 24.47 -8.64 -13.85
CA ALA A 174 23.71 -7.47 -14.23
C ALA A 174 23.10 -7.63 -15.63
N TYR A 175 23.88 -8.13 -16.61
CA TYR A 175 23.39 -8.44 -17.95
C TYR A 175 22.35 -9.55 -17.97
N ALA A 176 22.55 -10.62 -17.17
CA ALA A 176 21.59 -11.72 -17.09
C ALA A 176 20.17 -11.23 -16.77
N THR A 177 20.04 -10.24 -15.89
CA THR A 177 18.75 -9.64 -15.51
C THR A 177 17.95 -9.18 -16.74
N PHE A 178 18.55 -8.34 -17.60
CA PHE A 178 17.84 -7.77 -18.75
C PHE A 178 17.81 -8.69 -19.96
N LEU A 179 18.79 -9.59 -20.11
CA LEU A 179 18.73 -10.65 -21.13
C LEU A 179 17.54 -11.58 -20.91
N PHE A 180 17.37 -12.09 -19.70
CA PHE A 180 16.23 -12.94 -19.37
C PHE A 180 14.90 -12.20 -19.41
N ALA A 181 14.88 -10.91 -19.05
CA ALA A 181 13.69 -10.08 -19.20
C ALA A 181 13.27 -9.97 -20.68
N LYS A 182 14.21 -9.67 -21.58
CA LYS A 182 13.93 -9.60 -23.04
C LYS A 182 13.47 -10.94 -23.61
N VAL A 183 14.07 -12.05 -23.18
CA VAL A 183 13.63 -13.40 -23.59
C VAL A 183 12.22 -13.69 -23.09
N ALA A 184 11.90 -13.35 -21.84
CA ALA A 184 10.55 -13.54 -21.31
C ALA A 184 9.52 -12.66 -22.04
N GLN A 185 9.86 -11.41 -22.34
CA GLN A 185 9.01 -10.49 -23.12
C GLN A 185 8.80 -10.97 -24.55
N SER A 186 9.82 -11.52 -25.21
CA SER A 186 9.67 -12.08 -26.57
C SER A 186 8.79 -13.32 -26.61
N MET A 187 8.66 -14.03 -25.47
CA MET A 187 7.69 -15.11 -25.26
C MET A 187 6.30 -14.61 -24.85
N GLY A 188 6.07 -13.29 -24.85
CA GLY A 188 4.80 -12.68 -24.46
C GLY A 188 4.49 -12.75 -22.96
N LYS A 189 5.49 -13.06 -22.12
CA LYS A 189 5.29 -13.14 -20.67
C LYS A 189 5.48 -11.77 -20.03
N PRO A 190 4.52 -11.30 -19.20
CA PRO A 190 4.74 -10.13 -18.37
C PRO A 190 5.95 -10.34 -17.45
N VAL A 191 6.80 -9.31 -17.35
CA VAL A 191 8.03 -9.35 -16.56
C VAL A 191 7.94 -8.36 -15.40
N THR A 192 8.30 -8.86 -14.22
CA THR A 192 8.60 -8.04 -13.05
C THR A 192 10.05 -8.28 -12.66
N ILE A 193 10.81 -7.21 -12.43
CA ILE A 193 12.18 -7.27 -11.91
C ILE A 193 12.17 -6.70 -10.51
N PHE A 194 12.74 -7.41 -9.54
CA PHE A 194 12.91 -6.95 -8.18
C PHE A 194 14.41 -6.89 -7.84
N LEU A 195 14.93 -5.67 -7.74
CA LEU A 195 16.32 -5.39 -7.41
C LEU A 195 16.47 -5.31 -5.89
N LEU A 196 17.30 -6.16 -5.31
CA LEU A 196 17.56 -6.17 -3.87
C LEU A 196 19.06 -6.27 -3.58
N MET A 197 19.46 -6.03 -2.33
CA MET A 197 20.87 -5.96 -1.94
C MET A 197 21.66 -5.03 -2.88
N ASP A 198 22.70 -5.52 -3.53
CA ASP A 198 23.52 -4.74 -4.43
C ASP A 198 22.88 -4.49 -5.80
N GLY A 199 21.89 -5.31 -6.16
CA GLY A 199 21.09 -5.12 -7.38
C GLY A 199 20.46 -3.74 -7.47
N VAL A 200 20.12 -3.10 -6.34
CA VAL A 200 19.60 -1.72 -6.33
C VAL A 200 20.58 -0.70 -6.92
N SER A 201 21.89 -0.98 -6.92
CA SER A 201 22.86 -0.10 -7.58
C SER A 201 22.62 0.02 -9.09
N ILE A 202 21.98 -0.96 -9.73
CA ILE A 202 21.60 -0.92 -11.16
C ILE A 202 20.51 0.13 -11.39
N ALA A 203 19.61 0.32 -10.41
CA ALA A 203 18.46 1.21 -10.51
C ALA A 203 18.80 2.70 -10.47
N ARG A 204 19.97 3.06 -9.92
CA ARG A 204 20.39 4.47 -9.80
C ARG A 204 20.71 5.03 -11.19
N ALA A 205 20.17 6.21 -11.47
CA ALA A 205 20.42 6.93 -12.72
C ALA A 205 21.93 7.07 -13.00
N GLY A 206 22.34 6.68 -14.20
CA GLY A 206 23.74 6.72 -14.64
C GLY A 206 24.59 5.52 -14.24
N ASN A 207 24.20 4.70 -13.25
CA ASN A 207 25.02 3.56 -12.82
C ASN A 207 25.09 2.44 -13.86
N ALA A 208 23.94 2.00 -14.40
CA ALA A 208 23.91 0.97 -15.44
C ALA A 208 24.70 1.38 -16.70
N ALA A 209 24.80 2.69 -16.95
CA ALA A 209 25.57 3.31 -18.03
C ALA A 209 27.08 3.03 -17.93
N SER A 210 27.60 2.64 -16.76
CA SER A 210 29.01 2.26 -16.56
C SER A 210 29.32 0.81 -16.93
N VAL A 211 28.31 -0.03 -17.11
CA VAL A 211 28.46 -1.49 -17.30
C VAL A 211 28.42 -1.82 -18.79
N LYS A 212 29.49 -2.42 -19.32
CA LYS A 212 29.67 -2.73 -20.74
C LYS A 212 29.93 -4.23 -20.96
N HIS A 213 29.50 -4.75 -22.10
CA HIS A 213 29.81 -6.11 -22.53
C HIS A 213 30.29 -6.09 -23.99
N PRO A 214 31.26 -6.94 -24.39
CA PRO A 214 31.75 -6.96 -25.77
C PRO A 214 30.70 -7.40 -26.80
N ALA A 215 29.71 -8.20 -26.37
CA ALA A 215 28.72 -8.81 -27.26
C ALA A 215 27.29 -8.24 -27.14
N PHE A 216 27.03 -7.37 -26.17
CA PHE A 216 25.69 -6.83 -25.93
C PHE A 216 25.72 -5.31 -25.85
N ASP A 217 24.58 -4.69 -26.13
CA ASP A 217 24.39 -3.26 -25.90
C ASP A 217 24.66 -2.90 -24.44
N ARG A 218 24.91 -1.61 -24.18
CA ARG A 218 25.15 -1.14 -22.83
C ARG A 218 23.96 -1.44 -21.92
N LEU A 219 24.25 -1.76 -20.66
CA LEU A 219 23.24 -2.27 -19.73
C LEU A 219 22.04 -1.31 -19.55
N ASP A 220 22.27 0.00 -19.55
CA ASP A 220 21.21 0.99 -19.45
C ASP A 220 20.32 1.08 -20.68
N SER A 221 20.87 0.87 -21.88
CA SER A 221 20.07 0.74 -23.11
C SER A 221 19.15 -0.48 -23.02
N MET A 222 19.67 -1.62 -22.56
CA MET A 222 18.87 -2.83 -22.38
C MET A 222 17.79 -2.67 -21.31
N MET A 223 18.12 -2.00 -20.20
CA MET A 223 17.15 -1.66 -19.15
C MET A 223 16.03 -0.78 -19.70
N LYS A 224 16.37 0.22 -20.50
CA LYS A 224 15.40 1.10 -21.14
C LYS A 224 14.46 0.31 -22.06
N GLU A 225 14.99 -0.56 -22.90
CA GLU A 225 14.16 -1.40 -23.79
C GLU A 225 13.19 -2.28 -23.00
N VAL A 226 13.64 -2.87 -21.90
CA VAL A 226 12.81 -3.71 -21.03
C VAL A 226 11.69 -2.91 -20.36
N LEU A 227 11.99 -1.69 -19.88
CA LEU A 227 11.01 -0.76 -19.32
C LEU A 227 10.00 -0.29 -20.38
N ASP A 228 10.49 0.12 -21.56
CA ASP A 228 9.65 0.57 -22.69
C ASP A 228 8.71 -0.55 -23.17
N ALA A 229 9.15 -1.82 -23.06
CA ALA A 229 8.34 -3.01 -23.34
C ALA A 229 7.40 -3.41 -22.18
N GLY A 230 7.23 -2.55 -21.17
CA GLY A 230 6.22 -2.68 -20.13
C GLY A 230 6.62 -3.53 -18.92
N ALA A 231 7.91 -3.81 -18.73
CA ALA A 231 8.35 -4.47 -17.50
C ALA A 231 8.12 -3.57 -16.29
N THR A 232 7.69 -4.16 -15.18
CA THR A 232 7.67 -3.47 -13.88
C THR A 232 8.99 -3.71 -13.17
N VAL A 233 9.67 -2.65 -12.73
CA VAL A 233 10.96 -2.77 -12.03
C VAL A 233 10.85 -2.12 -10.65
N PHE A 234 11.21 -2.88 -9.63
CA PHE A 234 11.25 -2.44 -8.24
C PHE A 234 12.69 -2.37 -7.72
N ALA A 235 12.98 -1.35 -6.92
CA ALA A 235 14.17 -1.23 -6.11
C ALA A 235 13.80 -1.41 -4.63
N CYS A 236 14.43 -2.38 -3.96
CA CYS A 236 14.18 -2.68 -2.55
C CYS A 236 14.46 -1.46 -1.67
N GLU A 237 13.45 -1.00 -0.92
CA GLU A 237 13.51 0.19 -0.05
C GLU A 237 14.70 0.16 0.92
N LEU A 238 14.83 -0.90 1.73
CA LEU A 238 15.91 -1.02 2.70
C LEU A 238 17.29 -1.07 2.02
N SER A 239 17.38 -1.73 0.86
CA SER A 239 18.65 -1.84 0.12
C SER A 239 19.06 -0.53 -0.53
N ALA A 240 18.09 0.27 -0.98
CA ALA A 240 18.28 1.63 -1.50
C ALA A 240 18.74 2.57 -0.39
N SER A 241 18.05 2.54 0.75
CA SER A 241 18.38 3.33 1.94
C SER A 241 19.80 3.05 2.44
N PHE A 242 20.19 1.77 2.53
CA PHE A 242 21.56 1.37 2.91
C PHE A 242 22.65 1.93 1.98
N ARG A 243 22.29 2.25 0.73
CA ARG A 243 23.18 2.82 -0.30
C ARG A 243 23.01 4.32 -0.48
N GLY A 244 22.17 4.97 0.32
CA GLY A 244 21.85 6.39 0.20
C GLY A 244 21.16 6.76 -1.11
N ILE A 245 20.45 5.81 -1.73
CA ILE A 245 19.69 6.01 -2.97
C ILE A 245 18.27 6.40 -2.59
N LYS A 246 17.82 7.55 -3.09
CA LYS A 246 16.44 8.05 -2.94
C LYS A 246 15.64 7.77 -4.20
N ASP A 247 14.32 7.88 -4.12
CA ASP A 247 13.42 7.75 -5.26
C ASP A 247 13.82 8.69 -6.43
N THR A 248 14.21 9.92 -6.12
CA THR A 248 14.69 10.92 -7.10
C THR A 248 16.01 10.55 -7.78
N ASP A 249 16.76 9.58 -7.24
CA ASP A 249 18.01 9.11 -7.84
C ASP A 249 17.78 7.92 -8.78
N LEU A 250 16.56 7.39 -8.87
CA LEU A 250 16.24 6.23 -9.70
C LEU A 250 16.09 6.59 -11.16
N VAL A 251 16.31 5.61 -12.03
CA VAL A 251 15.93 5.70 -13.44
C VAL A 251 14.40 5.77 -13.55
N ASP A 252 13.92 6.68 -14.40
CA ASP A 252 12.50 6.85 -14.70
C ASP A 252 11.82 5.50 -15.00
N GLY A 253 10.72 5.21 -14.30
CA GLY A 253 9.96 3.97 -14.44
C GLY A 253 10.30 2.89 -13.41
N ILE A 254 11.38 3.04 -12.64
CA ILE A 254 11.69 2.18 -11.48
C ILE A 254 11.03 2.75 -10.23
N LYS A 255 10.45 1.88 -9.39
CA LYS A 255 9.76 2.28 -8.15
C LYS A 255 10.42 1.67 -6.93
N ILE A 256 10.38 2.37 -5.80
CA ILE A 256 10.73 1.78 -4.51
C ILE A 256 9.62 0.80 -4.08
N ALA A 257 10.02 -0.35 -3.54
CA ALA A 257 9.11 -1.29 -2.88
C ALA A 257 9.83 -2.04 -1.75
N GLY A 258 9.11 -2.39 -0.69
CA GLY A 258 9.67 -3.09 0.45
C GLY A 258 9.28 -4.57 0.50
N ALA A 259 9.47 -5.16 1.69
CA ALA A 259 9.42 -6.60 1.88
C ALA A 259 8.03 -7.22 1.63
N ALA A 260 6.95 -6.48 1.90
CA ALA A 260 5.59 -6.97 1.67
C ALA A 260 5.28 -7.16 0.19
N THR A 261 5.57 -6.14 -0.64
CA THR A 261 5.43 -6.25 -2.09
C THR A 261 6.27 -7.41 -2.62
N TYR A 262 7.51 -7.57 -2.14
CA TYR A 262 8.36 -8.70 -2.54
C TYR A 262 7.74 -10.06 -2.21
N LEU A 263 7.26 -10.25 -0.98
CA LEU A 263 6.62 -11.50 -0.57
C LEU A 263 5.30 -11.76 -1.30
N GLN A 264 4.54 -10.71 -1.64
CA GLN A 264 3.34 -10.83 -2.46
C GLN A 264 3.69 -11.33 -3.87
N LEU A 265 4.74 -10.79 -4.49
CA LEU A 265 5.22 -11.26 -5.79
C LEU A 265 5.67 -12.73 -5.73
N LEU A 266 6.39 -13.12 -4.67
CA LEU A 266 6.81 -14.52 -4.47
C LEU A 266 5.65 -15.49 -4.20
N SER A 267 4.54 -14.97 -3.67
CA SER A 267 3.37 -15.77 -3.31
C SER A 267 2.37 -15.95 -4.47
N ASP A 268 2.49 -15.16 -5.55
CA ASP A 268 1.65 -15.32 -6.73
C ASP A 268 2.12 -16.55 -7.54
N PRO A 269 1.31 -17.63 -7.59
CA PRO A 269 1.70 -18.88 -8.22
C PRO A 269 1.81 -18.79 -9.75
N ALA A 270 1.35 -17.69 -10.37
CA ALA A 270 1.51 -17.45 -11.80
C ALA A 270 2.96 -17.07 -12.18
N PHE A 271 3.84 -16.75 -11.22
CA PHE A 271 5.22 -16.43 -11.50
C PHE A 271 6.12 -17.67 -11.65
N SER A 272 6.88 -17.70 -12.75
CA SER A 272 8.19 -18.35 -12.77
C SER A 272 9.23 -17.41 -12.19
N ILE A 273 9.95 -17.87 -11.17
CA ILE A 273 10.94 -17.05 -10.46
C ILE A 273 12.33 -17.44 -10.93
N VAL A 274 13.13 -16.45 -11.30
CA VAL A 274 14.55 -16.59 -11.62
C VAL A 274 15.32 -15.66 -10.69
N ASN A 275 16.37 -16.16 -10.05
CA ASN A 275 17.20 -15.39 -9.12
C ASN A 275 18.64 -15.35 -9.62
N PHE A 276 19.24 -14.17 -9.64
CA PHE A 276 20.60 -13.91 -10.10
C PHE A 276 21.51 -13.37 -8.99
#